data_AF-A3BJN7-F1
#
_entry.id   AF-A3BJN7-F1
#
_cell.length_a   1.000
_cell.length_b   1.000
_cell.length_c   1.000
_cell.angle_alpha   90.00
_cell.angle_beta   90.00
_cell.angle_gamma   90.00
#
_symmetry.space_group_name_H-M   'P 1'
#
loop_
_entity.id
_entity.type
_entity.pdbx_description
1 polymer ?
#
loop_
_entity_poly.entity_id
_entity_poly.type
_entity_poly.pdbx_seq_one_letter_code
_entity_poly.pdbx_strand_id
1 'polypeptide(L)'
;MAPTRWPPLLLLLLFLLAAATATATATGNALPPEPKPARWPDVFHARLFTNLTNHSAASTGPPLRVADLYYDWSRRRNLNLIRYQLAAADDPLYDVEWDNGTTFYFDSRSCRTERFPVGVLRPGWLADGGGVVYLGRWRTGGIECDVWDKLGFVVYYQEVATGRPVRWNFLDKTGIQQFVMSFEVGVTLEDDSQWQAPAHCFPAAAADEDEEEEEDEEQDEMIKSSYDHIEGVDDGLDAARLLRMLAGAAAF
;
A
#
# COMPACT_ATOMS: atom_id res chain seq x y z
N MET A 1 -60.35 61.33 -26.60
CA MET A 1 -59.56 60.21 -26.04
C MET A 1 -58.20 60.23 -26.71
N ALA A 2 -57.16 60.71 -26.02
CA ALA A 2 -55.79 60.74 -26.54
C ALA A 2 -55.04 59.50 -26.00
N PRO A 3 -54.27 58.77 -26.85
CA PRO A 3 -53.54 57.61 -26.40
C PRO A 3 -52.32 58.04 -25.56
N THR A 4 -52.25 57.53 -24.34
CA THR A 4 -51.11 57.65 -23.43
C THR A 4 -49.92 56.89 -24.00
N ARG A 5 -48.95 57.61 -24.57
CA ARG A 5 -47.65 57.04 -24.99
C ARG A 5 -46.73 56.98 -23.79
N TRP A 6 -46.37 55.79 -23.36
CA TRP A 6 -45.36 55.60 -22.32
C TRP A 6 -43.97 56.01 -22.84
N PRO A 7 -43.16 56.70 -22.03
CA PRO A 7 -41.84 57.15 -22.46
C PRO A 7 -40.90 55.93 -22.64
N PRO A 8 -40.11 55.88 -23.72
CA PRO A 8 -39.25 54.72 -24.04
C PRO A 8 -38.18 54.44 -22.98
N LEU A 9 -37.84 55.43 -22.15
CA LEU A 9 -36.97 55.29 -21.00
C LEU A 9 -37.55 54.39 -19.90
N LEU A 10 -38.88 54.38 -19.69
CA LEU A 10 -39.51 53.54 -18.67
C LEU A 10 -39.45 52.05 -19.07
N LEU A 11 -39.62 51.77 -20.37
CA LEU A 11 -39.48 50.42 -20.94
C LEU A 11 -38.04 49.92 -20.87
N LEU A 12 -37.05 50.80 -21.10
CA LEU A 12 -35.62 50.44 -20.97
C LEU A 12 -35.23 50.13 -19.53
N LEU A 13 -35.72 50.90 -18.55
CA LEU A 13 -35.50 50.67 -17.13
C LEU A 13 -36.16 49.37 -16.63
N LEU A 14 -37.35 49.02 -17.14
CA LEU A 14 -38.01 47.74 -16.84
C LEU A 14 -37.25 46.54 -17.44
N PHE A 15 -36.67 46.68 -18.64
CA PHE A 15 -35.82 45.64 -19.24
C PHE A 15 -34.50 45.44 -18.48
N LEU A 16 -33.87 46.51 -17.99
CA LEU A 16 -32.64 46.43 -17.19
C LEU A 16 -32.89 45.82 -15.80
N LEU A 17 -34.05 46.08 -15.18
CA LEU A 17 -34.43 45.45 -13.91
C LEU A 17 -34.76 43.96 -14.08
N ALA A 18 -35.33 43.55 -15.22
CA ALA A 18 -35.61 42.14 -15.51
C ALA A 18 -34.35 41.31 -15.83
N ALA A 19 -33.27 41.95 -16.31
CA ALA A 19 -31.98 41.30 -16.53
C ALA A 19 -31.17 41.10 -15.24
N ALA A 20 -31.46 41.88 -14.18
CA ALA A 20 -30.78 41.80 -12.89
C ALA A 20 -31.33 40.72 -11.94
N THR A 21 -32.44 40.06 -12.31
CA THR A 21 -33.08 38.99 -11.51
C THR A 21 -32.83 37.59 -12.08
N ALA A 22 -31.80 37.41 -12.92
CA ALA A 22 -31.22 36.10 -13.17
C ALA A 22 -30.57 35.61 -11.86
N THR A 23 -31.40 35.05 -10.98
CA THR A 23 -30.99 34.31 -9.81
C THR A 23 -29.99 33.25 -10.27
N ALA A 24 -28.73 33.44 -9.88
CA ALA A 24 -27.77 32.36 -9.86
C ALA A 24 -28.35 31.29 -8.94
N THR A 25 -29.02 30.29 -9.52
CA THR A 25 -29.21 29.02 -8.85
C THR A 25 -27.81 28.48 -8.63
N ALA A 26 -27.25 28.75 -7.45
CA ALA A 26 -26.14 28.00 -6.92
C ALA A 26 -26.65 26.57 -6.74
N THR A 27 -26.61 25.78 -7.82
CA THR A 27 -26.45 24.35 -7.72
C THR A 27 -25.18 24.19 -6.92
N GLY A 28 -25.31 23.91 -5.63
CA GLY A 28 -24.18 23.50 -4.81
C GLY A 28 -23.58 22.31 -5.53
N ASN A 29 -22.47 22.53 -6.25
CA ASN A 29 -21.60 21.47 -6.70
C ASN A 29 -20.99 20.89 -5.42
N ALA A 30 -21.76 20.10 -4.70
CA ALA A 30 -21.21 19.20 -3.72
C ALA A 30 -20.19 18.36 -4.49
N LEU A 31 -18.93 18.49 -4.10
CA LEU A 31 -17.87 17.68 -4.68
C LEU A 31 -18.32 16.22 -4.59
N PRO A 32 -18.22 15.42 -5.68
CA PRO A 32 -18.56 14.02 -5.59
C PRO A 32 -17.83 13.39 -4.40
N PRO A 33 -18.50 12.49 -3.65
CA PRO A 33 -17.90 11.88 -2.48
C PRO A 33 -16.58 11.18 -2.87
N GLU A 34 -15.59 11.28 -2.00
CA GLU A 34 -14.31 10.62 -2.21
C GLU A 34 -14.51 9.11 -2.41
N PRO A 35 -13.78 8.49 -3.36
CA PRO A 35 -13.89 7.07 -3.58
C PRO A 35 -13.43 6.30 -2.35
N LYS A 36 -14.16 5.24 -2.00
CA LYS A 36 -13.76 4.32 -0.95
C LYS A 36 -12.89 3.22 -1.55
N PRO A 37 -11.76 2.85 -0.90
CA PRO A 37 -10.98 1.69 -1.32
C PRO A 37 -11.85 0.43 -1.35
N ALA A 38 -11.61 -0.44 -2.33
CA ALA A 38 -12.22 -1.74 -2.37
C ALA A 38 -11.58 -2.63 -1.30
N ARG A 39 -12.37 -3.55 -0.75
CA ARG A 39 -11.83 -4.66 0.04
C ARG A 39 -11.19 -5.67 -0.90
N TRP A 40 -10.10 -6.30 -0.48
CA TRP A 40 -9.56 -7.43 -1.20
C TRP A 40 -10.54 -8.62 -1.16
N PRO A 41 -10.53 -9.49 -2.17
CA PRO A 41 -11.16 -10.81 -2.06
C PRO A 41 -10.49 -11.64 -0.96
N ASP A 42 -11.25 -12.55 -0.33
CA ASP A 42 -10.70 -13.45 0.69
C ASP A 42 -9.66 -14.43 0.12
N VAL A 43 -9.74 -14.71 -1.18
CA VAL A 43 -8.83 -15.61 -1.89
C VAL A 43 -8.52 -15.03 -3.28
N PHE A 44 -7.24 -14.96 -3.64
CA PHE A 44 -6.82 -14.61 -4.99
C PHE A 44 -5.40 -15.11 -5.29
N HIS A 45 -5.09 -15.17 -6.59
CA HIS A 45 -3.74 -15.26 -7.11
C HIS A 45 -3.38 -13.94 -7.82
N ALA A 46 -2.16 -13.45 -7.63
CA ALA A 46 -1.65 -12.30 -8.35
C ALA A 46 -0.22 -12.54 -8.83
N ARG A 47 0.08 -12.18 -10.08
CA ARG A 47 1.46 -12.17 -10.55
C ARG A 47 2.06 -10.80 -10.37
N LEU A 48 3.17 -10.71 -9.65
CA LEU A 48 3.80 -9.46 -9.26
C LEU A 48 5.14 -9.28 -9.95
N PHE A 49 5.41 -8.05 -10.40
CA PHE A 49 6.77 -7.61 -10.69
C PHE A 49 7.22 -6.68 -9.55
N THR A 50 8.35 -7.02 -8.93
CA THR A 50 8.93 -6.22 -7.86
C THR A 50 10.22 -5.55 -8.36
N ASN A 51 10.31 -4.24 -8.14
CA ASN A 51 11.47 -3.42 -8.42
C ASN A 51 12.03 -2.83 -7.12
N LEU A 52 13.29 -3.14 -6.85
CA LEU A 52 14.09 -2.68 -5.72
C LEU A 52 15.34 -1.90 -6.18
N THR A 53 15.44 -1.49 -7.45
CA THR A 53 16.67 -0.87 -8.00
C THR A 53 17.04 0.45 -7.35
N ASN A 54 16.08 1.14 -6.73
CA ASN A 54 16.34 2.42 -6.07
C ASN A 54 17.03 2.27 -4.71
N HIS A 55 17.13 1.06 -4.14
CA HIS A 55 17.77 0.84 -2.84
C HIS A 55 18.58 -0.47 -2.80
N SER A 56 19.90 -0.34 -2.63
CA SER A 56 20.85 -1.47 -2.65
C SER A 56 20.88 -2.30 -1.36
N ALA A 57 20.26 -1.85 -0.26
CA ALA A 57 20.29 -2.52 1.04
C ALA A 57 19.01 -3.29 1.39
N ALA A 58 17.97 -3.20 0.55
CA ALA A 58 16.63 -3.70 0.82
C ALA A 58 16.49 -5.23 0.75
N SER A 59 17.40 -5.92 0.06
CA SER A 59 17.25 -7.33 -0.22
C SER A 59 18.59 -8.02 -0.33
N THR A 60 18.66 -9.21 0.25
CA THR A 60 19.77 -10.17 0.09
C THR A 60 19.78 -10.85 -1.29
N GLY A 61 18.83 -10.51 -2.18
CA GLY A 61 18.72 -11.07 -3.53
C GLY A 61 18.66 -10.01 -4.64
N PRO A 62 18.65 -10.43 -5.92
CA PRO A 62 18.58 -9.52 -7.06
C PRO A 62 17.43 -8.52 -6.99
N PRO A 63 17.64 -7.25 -7.40
CA PRO A 63 16.69 -6.16 -7.17
C PRO A 63 15.43 -6.23 -8.05
N LEU A 64 15.43 -7.03 -9.11
CA LEU A 64 14.29 -7.25 -9.98
C LEU A 64 13.84 -8.71 -9.90
N ARG A 65 12.56 -8.91 -9.58
CA ARG A 65 12.01 -10.26 -9.39
C ARG A 65 10.54 -10.32 -9.78
N VAL A 66 10.10 -11.51 -10.18
CA VAL A 66 8.69 -11.81 -10.43
C VAL A 66 8.22 -12.81 -9.38
N ALA A 67 7.05 -12.58 -8.80
CA ALA A 67 6.45 -13.50 -7.83
C ALA A 67 5.04 -13.92 -8.27
N ASP A 68 4.68 -15.17 -7.97
CA ASP A 68 3.26 -15.55 -7.86
C ASP A 68 2.86 -15.38 -6.40
N LEU A 69 1.87 -14.53 -6.14
CA LEU A 69 1.29 -14.29 -4.83
C LEU A 69 0.00 -15.09 -4.71
N TYR A 70 -0.04 -16.04 -3.78
CA TYR A 70 -1.26 -16.73 -3.37
C TYR A 70 -1.71 -16.19 -2.03
N TYR A 71 -2.91 -15.61 -2.00
CA TYR A 71 -3.52 -15.05 -0.81
C TYR A 71 -4.73 -15.89 -0.41
N ASP A 72 -4.79 -16.32 0.85
CA ASP A 72 -5.89 -17.11 1.40
C ASP A 72 -6.19 -16.66 2.83
N TRP A 73 -7.06 -15.67 2.94
CA TRP A 73 -7.49 -15.10 4.22
C TRP A 73 -8.29 -16.08 5.07
N SER A 74 -9.06 -16.96 4.43
CA SER A 74 -9.88 -17.96 5.12
C SER A 74 -9.01 -18.89 5.98
N ARG A 75 -7.78 -19.15 5.51
CA ARG A 75 -6.74 -19.92 6.21
C ARG A 75 -5.60 -19.08 6.76
N ARG A 76 -5.74 -17.74 6.74
CA ARG A 76 -4.83 -16.81 7.40
C ARG A 76 -3.38 -16.93 6.94
N ARG A 77 -3.18 -17.08 5.63
CA ARG A 77 -1.87 -17.34 5.01
C ARG A 77 -1.68 -16.57 3.70
N ASN A 78 -0.43 -16.24 3.42
CA ASN A 78 0.03 -15.58 2.22
C ASN A 78 1.32 -16.24 1.74
N LEU A 79 1.47 -16.49 0.44
CA LEU A 79 2.67 -17.10 -0.14
C LEU A 79 3.11 -16.33 -1.37
N ASN A 80 4.34 -15.83 -1.35
CA ASN A 80 5.04 -15.35 -2.54
C ASN A 80 6.02 -16.43 -3.05
N LEU A 81 5.84 -16.91 -4.28
CA LEU A 81 6.80 -17.75 -5.00
C LEU A 81 7.70 -16.87 -5.86
N ILE A 82 8.84 -16.48 -5.33
CA ILE A 82 9.73 -15.47 -5.90
C ILE A 82 10.74 -16.12 -6.85
N ARG A 83 10.80 -15.60 -8.08
CA ARG A 83 11.76 -16.02 -9.11
C ARG A 83 12.61 -14.83 -9.55
N TYR A 84 13.92 -15.03 -9.52
CA TYR A 84 14.91 -14.09 -10.06
C TYR A 84 15.17 -14.39 -11.53
N GLN A 85 15.53 -13.37 -12.31
CA GLN A 85 15.66 -13.49 -13.79
C GLN A 85 16.66 -14.57 -14.25
N LEU A 86 17.64 -14.93 -13.43
CA LEU A 86 18.69 -15.91 -13.74
C LEU A 86 18.73 -17.10 -12.76
N ALA A 87 17.77 -17.20 -11.85
CA ALA A 87 17.71 -18.35 -10.94
C ALA A 87 17.17 -19.59 -11.68
N ALA A 88 17.57 -20.77 -11.21
CA ALA A 88 17.02 -22.02 -11.70
C ALA A 88 15.51 -22.03 -11.47
N ALA A 89 14.74 -22.36 -12.51
CA ALA A 89 13.28 -22.22 -12.48
C ALA A 89 12.59 -23.18 -11.50
N ASP A 90 13.30 -24.23 -11.09
CA ASP A 90 12.87 -25.32 -10.21
C ASP A 90 13.17 -25.07 -8.71
N ASP A 91 13.82 -23.95 -8.37
CA ASP A 91 14.20 -23.62 -6.99
C ASP A 91 13.84 -22.14 -6.67
N PRO A 92 12.53 -21.79 -6.65
CA PRO A 92 12.11 -20.44 -6.29
C PRO A 92 12.32 -20.20 -4.79
N LEU A 93 12.47 -18.92 -4.40
CA LEU A 93 12.39 -18.52 -3.01
C LEU A 93 10.91 -18.49 -2.59
N TYR A 94 10.55 -19.30 -1.61
CA TYR A 94 9.27 -19.27 -0.93
C TYR A 94 9.33 -18.19 0.15
N ASP A 95 8.29 -17.36 0.21
CA ASP A 95 8.03 -16.41 1.27
C ASP A 95 6.61 -16.66 1.78
N VAL A 96 6.52 -17.49 2.82
CA VAL A 96 5.27 -17.93 3.43
C VAL A 96 5.03 -17.11 4.69
N GLU A 97 3.96 -16.33 4.69
CA GLU A 97 3.55 -15.48 5.80
C GLU A 97 2.26 -16.01 6.43
N TRP A 98 2.23 -16.02 7.76
CA TRP A 98 1.07 -16.41 8.56
C TRP A 98 0.50 -15.19 9.27
N ASP A 99 -0.82 -15.14 9.45
CA ASP A 99 -1.50 -14.04 10.17
C ASP A 99 -1.09 -13.91 11.62
N ASN A 100 -0.56 -14.99 12.20
CA ASN A 100 0.01 -14.88 13.53
C ASN A 100 1.21 -13.92 13.52
N GLY A 101 1.88 -13.66 12.40
CA GLY A 101 3.05 -12.79 12.24
C GLY A 101 4.35 -13.53 11.86
N THR A 102 4.34 -14.86 11.82
CA THR A 102 5.52 -15.66 11.47
C THR A 102 5.65 -15.69 9.96
N THR A 103 6.85 -15.45 9.47
CA THR A 103 7.19 -15.53 8.05
C THR A 103 8.39 -16.43 7.85
N PHE A 104 8.33 -17.30 6.85
CA PHE A 104 9.44 -18.16 6.45
C PHE A 104 9.88 -17.79 5.05
N TYR A 105 11.16 -17.50 4.90
CA TYR A 105 11.84 -17.37 3.62
C TYR A 105 12.70 -18.60 3.40
N PHE A 106 12.44 -19.41 2.37
CA PHE A 106 13.23 -20.63 2.14
C PHE A 106 13.32 -21.03 0.67
N ASP A 107 14.39 -21.74 0.35
CA ASP A 107 14.59 -22.46 -0.91
C ASP A 107 15.15 -23.87 -0.62
N SER A 108 15.68 -24.57 -1.62
CA SER A 108 16.25 -25.90 -1.40
C SER A 108 17.48 -25.94 -0.49
N ARG A 109 18.12 -24.80 -0.19
CA ARG A 109 19.43 -24.71 0.48
C ARG A 109 19.41 -23.90 1.76
N SER A 110 18.47 -22.97 1.90
CA SER A 110 18.48 -21.98 2.95
C SER A 110 17.09 -21.75 3.51
N CYS A 111 17.05 -21.40 4.80
CA CYS A 111 15.84 -20.92 5.44
C CYS A 111 16.16 -19.78 6.41
N ARG A 112 15.28 -18.79 6.44
CA ARG A 112 15.26 -17.69 7.40
C ARG A 112 13.84 -17.54 7.92
N THR A 113 13.70 -17.47 9.23
CA THR A 113 12.42 -17.18 9.90
C THR A 113 12.42 -15.75 10.37
N GLU A 114 11.34 -15.03 10.09
CA GLU A 114 11.16 -13.65 10.55
C GLU A 114 9.83 -13.47 11.26
N ARG A 115 9.76 -12.36 12.00
CA ARG A 115 8.57 -11.99 12.74
C ARG A 115 8.09 -10.60 12.36
N PHE A 116 6.94 -10.55 11.71
CA PHE A 116 6.24 -9.33 11.35
C PHE A 116 4.96 -9.23 12.19
N PRO A 117 4.91 -8.39 13.24
CA PRO A 117 3.75 -8.30 14.14
C PRO A 117 2.42 -7.99 13.44
N VAL A 118 2.45 -7.39 12.25
CA VAL A 118 1.26 -7.10 11.45
C VAL A 118 0.59 -8.36 10.88
N GLY A 119 1.36 -9.43 10.65
CA GLY A 119 0.88 -10.63 9.97
C GLY A 119 0.38 -10.36 8.55
N VAL A 120 -0.54 -11.21 8.10
CA VAL A 120 -1.15 -11.13 6.77
C VAL A 120 -2.16 -9.98 6.75
N LEU A 121 -2.06 -9.11 5.75
CA LEU A 121 -3.02 -8.02 5.60
C LEU A 121 -4.44 -8.55 5.41
N ARG A 122 -5.35 -8.23 6.33
CA ARG A 122 -6.78 -8.57 6.23
C ARG A 122 -7.42 -7.91 4.99
N PRO A 123 -8.51 -8.46 4.44
CA PRO A 123 -9.17 -7.93 3.24
C PRO A 123 -9.54 -6.44 3.29
N GLY A 124 -9.87 -5.95 4.48
CA GLY A 124 -10.22 -4.56 4.74
C GLY A 124 -9.08 -3.67 5.24
N TRP A 125 -7.81 -4.07 5.09
CA TRP A 125 -6.67 -3.34 5.67
C TRP A 125 -6.63 -1.86 5.24
N LEU A 126 -7.07 -1.56 4.02
CA LEU A 126 -7.20 -0.20 3.50
C LEU A 126 -8.63 0.35 3.67
N ALA A 127 -9.66 -0.41 3.29
CA ALA A 127 -11.04 0.07 3.32
C ALA A 127 -11.58 0.39 4.73
N ASP A 128 -11.18 -0.39 5.73
CA ASP A 128 -11.65 -0.26 7.12
C ASP A 128 -10.55 0.21 8.08
N GLY A 129 -9.31 0.30 7.61
CA GLY A 129 -8.19 0.65 8.46
C GLY A 129 -8.06 2.17 8.62
N GLY A 130 -7.75 2.62 9.83
CA GLY A 130 -7.43 4.03 10.08
C GLY A 130 -6.17 4.52 9.35
N GLY A 131 -5.98 5.85 9.28
CA GLY A 131 -4.78 6.45 8.72
C GLY A 131 -4.64 6.34 7.19
N VAL A 132 -5.76 6.24 6.48
CA VAL A 132 -5.81 6.23 5.01
C VAL A 132 -6.11 7.63 4.50
N VAL A 133 -5.32 8.09 3.54
CA VAL A 133 -5.47 9.41 2.91
C VAL A 133 -5.60 9.24 1.41
N TYR A 134 -6.71 9.68 0.84
CA TYR A 134 -6.87 9.69 -0.62
C TYR A 134 -5.98 10.76 -1.23
N LEU A 135 -5.18 10.36 -2.23
CA LEU A 135 -4.19 11.21 -2.90
C LEU A 135 -4.67 11.71 -4.27
N GLY A 136 -5.84 11.26 -4.73
CA GLY A 136 -6.37 11.59 -6.04
C GLY A 136 -6.18 10.48 -7.07
N ARG A 137 -6.37 10.84 -8.34
CA ARG A 137 -6.21 9.91 -9.47
C ARG A 137 -4.84 10.02 -10.09
N TRP A 138 -4.31 8.88 -10.51
CA TRP A 138 -3.04 8.79 -11.22
C TRP A 138 -3.08 7.70 -12.28
N ARG A 139 -2.29 7.86 -13.35
CA ARG A 139 -2.10 6.83 -14.36
C ARG A 139 -0.78 6.09 -14.13
N THR A 140 -0.84 4.77 -13.97
CA THR A 140 0.34 3.90 -13.85
C THR A 140 0.22 2.73 -14.81
N GLY A 141 1.27 2.45 -15.61
CA GLY A 141 1.22 1.37 -16.61
C GLY A 141 0.09 1.51 -17.63
N GLY A 142 -0.40 2.73 -17.88
CA GLY A 142 -1.57 2.98 -18.75
C GLY A 142 -2.94 2.79 -18.08
N ILE A 143 -2.98 2.41 -16.80
CA ILE A 143 -4.21 2.16 -16.03
C ILE A 143 -4.54 3.38 -15.16
N GLU A 144 -5.78 3.88 -15.26
CA GLU A 144 -6.31 4.92 -14.37
C GLU A 144 -6.58 4.34 -12.99
N CYS A 145 -5.97 4.93 -11.97
CA CYS A 145 -6.06 4.46 -10.59
C CYS A 145 -6.54 5.57 -9.65
N ASP A 146 -7.37 5.20 -8.69
CA ASP A 146 -7.52 5.94 -7.44
C ASP A 146 -6.31 5.56 -6.54
N VAL A 147 -5.73 6.54 -5.82
CA VAL A 147 -4.48 6.37 -5.08
C VAL A 147 -4.66 6.75 -3.61
N TRP A 148 -4.15 5.93 -2.69
CA TRP A 148 -4.18 6.21 -1.26
C TRP A 148 -2.81 6.07 -0.63
N ASP A 149 -2.50 6.96 0.31
CA ASP A 149 -1.46 6.77 1.32
C ASP A 149 -2.04 6.03 2.51
N LYS A 150 -1.24 5.15 3.11
CA LYS A 150 -1.54 4.51 4.38
C LYS A 150 -0.38 4.78 5.35
N LEU A 151 -0.66 5.58 6.37
CA LEU A 151 0.24 5.89 7.49
C LEU A 151 1.63 6.40 7.05
N GLY A 152 1.75 7.00 5.87
CA GLY A 152 3.05 7.38 5.32
C GLY A 152 3.99 6.20 5.03
N PHE A 153 3.50 4.97 5.01
CA PHE A 153 4.28 3.74 4.84
C PHE A 153 4.06 3.10 3.47
N VAL A 154 2.82 3.03 2.99
CA VAL A 154 2.52 2.45 1.67
C VAL A 154 1.61 3.36 0.85
N VAL A 155 1.95 3.51 -0.43
CA VAL A 155 1.08 4.13 -1.44
C VAL A 155 0.46 3.03 -2.28
N TYR A 156 -0.87 2.94 -2.23
CA TYR A 156 -1.67 1.93 -2.90
C TYR A 156 -2.38 2.50 -4.13
N TYR A 157 -2.29 1.80 -5.24
CA TYR A 157 -2.96 2.13 -6.49
C TYR A 157 -4.02 1.08 -6.79
N GLN A 158 -5.27 1.51 -6.91
CA GLN A 158 -6.39 0.66 -7.28
C GLN A 158 -6.98 1.13 -8.59
N GLU A 159 -7.25 0.22 -9.51
CA GLU A 159 -7.89 0.59 -10.77
C GLU A 159 -9.29 1.15 -10.52
N VAL A 160 -9.60 2.30 -11.13
CA VAL A 160 -10.90 2.98 -11.00
C VAL A 160 -12.05 2.11 -11.52
N ALA A 161 -11.83 1.40 -12.62
CA ALA A 161 -12.88 0.67 -13.33
C ALA A 161 -13.35 -0.60 -12.59
N THR A 162 -12.46 -1.29 -11.88
CA THR A 162 -12.75 -2.62 -11.30
C THR A 162 -12.51 -2.71 -9.80
N GLY A 163 -11.75 -1.78 -9.22
CA GLY A 163 -11.31 -1.89 -7.83
C GLY A 163 -10.14 -2.86 -7.62
N ARG A 164 -9.54 -3.42 -8.67
CA ARG A 164 -8.40 -4.36 -8.52
C ARG A 164 -7.12 -3.62 -8.08
N PRO A 165 -6.24 -4.27 -7.30
CA PRO A 165 -4.91 -3.74 -7.02
C PRO A 165 -4.11 -3.61 -8.33
N VAL A 166 -3.33 -2.54 -8.45
CA VAL A 166 -2.45 -2.29 -9.60
C VAL A 166 -1.01 -2.14 -9.17
N ARG A 167 -0.75 -1.46 -8.04
CA ARG A 167 0.61 -1.18 -7.58
C ARG A 167 0.64 -0.87 -6.09
N TRP A 168 1.75 -1.22 -5.44
CA TRP A 168 2.14 -0.78 -4.12
C TRP A 168 3.52 -0.13 -4.18
N ASN A 169 3.71 0.98 -3.49
CA ASN A 169 5.03 1.52 -3.18
C ASN A 169 5.20 1.55 -1.68
N PHE A 170 6.20 0.85 -1.17
CA PHE A 170 6.63 0.96 0.22
C PHE A 170 7.58 2.16 0.32
N LEU A 171 7.26 3.07 1.23
CA LEU A 171 7.95 4.34 1.45
C LEU A 171 9.05 4.27 2.52
N ASP A 172 9.39 3.06 2.95
CA ASP A 172 10.44 2.79 3.93
C ASP A 172 11.84 2.83 3.29
N LYS A 173 12.87 2.47 4.07
CA LYS A 173 14.27 2.42 3.59
C LYS A 173 14.49 1.43 2.44
N THR A 174 13.53 0.52 2.19
CA THR A 174 13.66 -0.51 1.17
C THR A 174 13.11 -0.05 -0.19
N GLY A 175 12.21 0.94 -0.21
CA GLY A 175 11.73 1.59 -1.43
C GLY A 175 11.10 0.64 -2.44
N ILE A 176 10.46 -0.43 -1.96
CA ILE A 176 9.91 -1.50 -2.81
C ILE A 176 8.80 -0.95 -3.68
N GLN A 177 8.87 -1.22 -4.98
CA GLN A 177 7.79 -0.97 -5.92
C GLN A 177 7.28 -2.30 -6.46
N GLN A 178 6.03 -2.63 -6.15
CA GLN A 178 5.38 -3.84 -6.64
C GLN A 178 4.27 -3.49 -7.62
N PHE A 179 4.29 -4.14 -8.78
CA PHE A 179 3.32 -3.98 -9.85
C PHE A 179 2.54 -5.27 -10.04
N VAL A 180 1.22 -5.18 -10.08
CA VAL A 180 0.33 -6.32 -10.37
C VAL A 180 0.25 -6.51 -11.88
N MET A 181 0.79 -7.62 -12.37
CA MET A 181 0.75 -8.01 -13.78
C MET A 181 -0.55 -8.74 -14.13
N SER A 182 -1.03 -9.61 -13.23
CA SER A 182 -2.32 -10.30 -13.33
C SER A 182 -2.95 -10.43 -11.95
N PHE A 183 -4.28 -10.49 -11.91
CA PHE A 183 -5.06 -10.61 -10.67
C PHE A 183 -6.28 -11.51 -10.91
N GLU A 184 -6.32 -12.65 -10.23
CA GLU A 184 -7.27 -13.72 -10.46
C GLU A 184 -7.98 -14.06 -9.15
N VAL A 185 -9.23 -13.63 -9.04
CA VAL A 185 -10.05 -13.83 -7.84
C VAL A 185 -10.46 -15.28 -7.69
N GLY A 186 -10.34 -15.84 -6.48
CA GLY A 186 -10.78 -17.18 -6.13
C GLY A 186 -9.81 -18.30 -6.53
N VAL A 187 -8.67 -17.98 -7.15
CA VAL A 187 -7.63 -18.97 -7.44
C VAL A 187 -6.87 -19.30 -6.17
N THR A 188 -6.85 -20.59 -5.82
CA THR A 188 -6.11 -21.15 -4.69
C THR A 188 -4.93 -21.97 -5.18
N LEU A 189 -3.89 -22.08 -4.36
CA LEU A 189 -2.87 -23.10 -4.54
C LEU A 189 -3.42 -24.46 -4.09
N GLU A 190 -3.53 -25.41 -5.02
CA GLU A 190 -4.17 -26.72 -4.78
C GLU A 190 -3.38 -27.59 -3.80
N ASP A 191 -2.06 -27.55 -3.89
CA ASP A 191 -1.17 -28.35 -3.05
C ASP A 191 -0.87 -27.63 -1.73
N ASP A 192 -1.52 -28.09 -0.66
CA ASP A 192 -1.33 -27.54 0.68
C ASP A 192 0.11 -27.72 1.21
N SER A 193 0.89 -28.66 0.68
CA SER A 193 2.27 -28.90 1.11
C SER A 193 3.19 -27.74 0.75
N GLN A 194 2.87 -26.98 -0.31
CA GLN A 194 3.65 -25.82 -0.75
C GLN A 194 3.61 -24.64 0.24
N TRP A 195 2.65 -24.65 1.18
CA TRP A 195 2.55 -23.65 2.24
C TRP A 195 3.40 -24.00 3.46
N GLN A 196 3.97 -25.20 3.53
CA GLN A 196 4.69 -25.67 4.71
C GLN A 196 6.17 -25.35 4.58
N ALA A 197 6.72 -24.69 5.59
CA ALA A 197 8.16 -24.55 5.71
C ALA A 197 8.80 -25.94 5.86
N PRO A 198 9.93 -26.22 5.17
CA PRO A 198 10.61 -27.50 5.24
C PRO A 198 11.25 -27.73 6.61
N ALA A 199 11.56 -28.99 6.93
CA ALA A 199 12.10 -29.37 8.24
C ALA A 199 13.39 -28.61 8.63
N HIS A 200 14.22 -28.23 7.66
CA HIS A 200 15.46 -27.48 7.91
C HIS A 200 15.21 -26.02 8.37
N CYS A 201 13.98 -25.51 8.28
CA CYS A 201 13.59 -24.24 8.89
C CYS A 201 13.41 -24.32 10.41
N PHE A 202 13.35 -25.54 10.96
CA PHE A 202 13.15 -25.80 12.37
C PHE A 202 14.42 -26.49 12.89
N PRO A 203 15.45 -25.73 13.30
CA PRO A 203 16.59 -26.34 13.97
C PRO A 203 16.08 -27.17 15.15
N ALA A 204 16.62 -28.38 15.33
CA ALA A 204 16.36 -29.13 16.53
C ALA A 204 16.70 -28.23 17.72
N ALA A 205 15.89 -28.25 18.79
CA ALA A 205 16.22 -27.59 20.04
C ALA A 205 17.54 -28.19 20.56
N ALA A 206 18.66 -27.64 20.10
CA ALA A 206 19.98 -27.94 20.56
C ALA A 206 20.21 -27.02 21.75
N ALA A 207 20.14 -27.63 22.93
CA ALA A 207 20.78 -27.23 24.17
C ALA A 207 20.78 -25.72 24.48
N ASP A 208 19.94 -25.33 25.43
CA ASP A 208 20.29 -24.27 26.37
C ASP A 208 21.77 -24.42 26.76
N GLU A 209 22.55 -23.35 26.58
CA GLU A 209 23.79 -22.96 27.25
C GLU A 209 24.74 -22.23 26.26
N ASP A 210 24.83 -20.91 26.46
CA ASP A 210 26.03 -20.07 26.26
C ASP A 210 26.27 -19.34 24.92
N GLU A 211 25.30 -18.59 24.36
CA GLU A 211 25.60 -17.50 23.38
C GLU A 211 24.71 -16.23 23.53
N GLU A 212 24.07 -15.98 24.69
CA GLU A 212 23.23 -14.79 24.94
C GLU A 212 23.91 -13.68 25.78
N GLU A 213 25.14 -13.24 25.46
CA GLU A 213 25.69 -12.03 26.10
C GLU A 213 26.43 -11.04 25.17
N GLU A 214 26.70 -11.34 23.88
CA GLU A 214 27.45 -10.40 23.02
C GLU A 214 26.63 -9.70 21.92
N GLU A 215 25.41 -10.14 21.59
CA GLU A 215 24.61 -9.51 20.52
C GLU A 215 23.73 -8.32 20.98
N ASP A 216 23.46 -8.20 22.28
CA ASP A 216 22.60 -7.14 22.83
C ASP A 216 23.30 -5.77 22.88
N GLU A 217 24.63 -5.71 22.99
CA GLU A 217 25.36 -4.41 23.05
C GLU A 217 25.49 -3.74 21.67
N GLU A 218 25.67 -4.49 20.58
CA GLU A 218 25.75 -3.92 19.22
C GLU A 218 24.38 -3.43 18.71
N GLN A 219 23.29 -4.08 19.11
CA GLN A 219 21.95 -3.71 18.69
C GLN A 219 21.46 -2.44 19.41
N ASP A 220 21.79 -2.28 20.69
CA ASP A 220 21.49 -1.06 21.45
C ASP A 220 22.36 0.14 21.00
N GLU A 221 23.62 -0.06 20.59
CA GLU A 221 24.44 1.01 19.99
C GLU A 221 23.91 1.46 18.62
N MET A 222 23.42 0.54 17.78
CA MET A 222 22.79 0.89 16.49
C MET A 222 21.46 1.62 16.66
N ILE A 223 20.64 1.25 17.65
CA ILE A 223 19.36 1.94 17.93
C ILE A 223 19.64 3.36 18.45
N LYS A 224 20.67 3.55 19.28
CA LYS A 224 21.06 4.87 19.81
C LYS A 224 21.64 5.78 18.72
N SER A 225 22.47 5.22 17.83
CA SER A 225 23.00 5.94 16.66
C SER A 225 21.89 6.37 15.68
N SER A 226 20.86 5.53 15.50
CA SER A 226 19.73 5.85 14.62
C SER A 226 18.78 6.90 15.21
N TYR A 227 18.78 7.14 16.53
CA TYR A 227 17.97 8.20 17.16
C TYR A 227 18.69 9.56 17.12
N ASP A 228 20.01 9.57 17.35
CA ASP A 228 20.83 10.80 17.28
C ASP A 228 21.03 11.33 15.84
N HIS A 229 20.91 10.48 14.82
CA HIS A 229 21.03 10.91 13.42
C HIS A 229 19.76 11.54 12.83
N ILE A 230 18.61 11.43 13.52
CA ILE A 230 17.33 12.02 13.05
C ILE A 230 17.26 13.54 13.30
N GLU A 231 18.12 14.11 14.15
CA GLU A 231 18.16 15.57 14.36
C GLU A 231 18.97 16.33 13.28
N GLY A 232 19.51 15.64 12.27
CA GLY A 232 20.61 16.17 11.45
C GLY A 232 20.35 16.43 9.96
N VAL A 233 19.14 16.26 9.40
CA VAL A 233 18.89 16.53 7.98
C VAL A 233 17.56 17.26 7.77
N ASP A 234 17.66 18.58 7.73
CA ASP A 234 16.59 19.51 7.36
C ASP A 234 16.44 19.54 5.83
N ASP A 235 15.47 18.79 5.31
CA ASP A 235 14.90 19.03 3.98
C ASP A 235 13.38 19.25 4.13
N GLY A 236 12.94 20.47 3.78
CA GLY A 236 11.61 21.04 4.04
C GLY A 236 10.38 20.33 3.44
N LEU A 237 10.49 19.07 3.04
CA LEU A 237 9.38 18.18 2.70
C LEU A 237 8.80 17.43 3.92
N ASP A 238 9.50 17.42 5.06
CA ASP A 238 9.10 16.65 6.24
C ASP A 238 8.09 17.34 7.16
N ALA A 239 8.03 18.67 7.17
CA ALA A 239 7.11 19.38 8.06
C ALA A 239 5.63 19.05 7.78
N ALA A 240 5.24 18.91 6.51
CA ALA A 240 3.88 18.52 6.14
C ALA A 240 3.55 17.06 6.49
N ARG A 241 4.57 16.19 6.53
CA ARG A 241 4.45 14.77 6.87
C ARG A 241 4.37 14.57 8.39
N LEU A 242 5.18 15.31 9.16
CA LEU A 242 5.14 15.36 10.62
C LEU A 242 3.82 15.93 11.15
N LEU A 243 3.32 17.02 10.54
CA LEU A 243 2.03 17.61 10.89
C LEU A 243 0.84 16.65 10.65
N ARG A 244 0.92 15.77 9.65
CA ARG A 244 -0.11 14.74 9.38
C ARG A 244 -0.03 13.56 10.36
N MET A 245 1.17 13.15 10.77
CA MET A 245 1.33 12.11 11.80
C MET A 245 0.79 12.56 13.17
N LEU A 246 1.08 13.80 13.57
CA LEU A 246 0.61 14.36 14.84
C LEU A 246 -0.92 14.57 14.86
N ALA A 247 -1.55 14.85 13.72
CA ALA A 247 -3.00 14.96 13.61
C ALA A 247 -3.73 13.60 13.71
N GLY A 248 -3.06 12.50 13.36
CA GLY A 248 -3.62 11.14 13.46
C GLY A 248 -3.40 10.46 14.83
N ALA A 249 -2.39 10.89 15.59
CA ALA A 249 -2.08 10.34 16.91
C ALA A 249 -3.00 10.83 18.03
N ALA A 250 -3.84 11.84 17.79
CA ALA A 250 -4.77 12.41 18.77
C ALA A 250 -6.11 11.63 18.90
N ALA A 251 -6.24 10.46 18.26
CA ALA A 251 -7.43 9.63 18.34
C ALA A 251 -7.08 8.14 18.47
N PHE A 252 -6.42 7.80 19.58
CA PHE A 252 -6.50 6.48 20.22
C PHE A 252 -6.56 6.66 21.73
#